data_AF-A0A2H6N3K7-F1
#
_entry.id   AF-A0A2H6N3K7-F1
#
_cell.length_a   1.000
_cell.length_b   1.000
_cell.length_c   1.000
_cell.angle_alpha   90.00
_cell.angle_beta   90.00
_cell.angle_gamma   90.00
#
_symmetry.space_group_name_H-M   'P 1'
#
loop_
_entity.id
_entity.type
_entity.pdbx_description
1 polymer ?
#
loop_
_entity_poly.entity_id
_entity_poly.type
_entity_poly.pdbx_seq_one_letter_code
_entity_poly.pdbx_strand_id
1 'polypeptide(L)'
;FQFFLQKTENSCIINVGVQKNLVILKALIAFMDPIFAKHLESKGQVVSSLFPWFCLFFQRVFKSFEDVWRMWEVFLTGHPCKNFQVIIAYTMLQMVRDQILREDLEEEDILMLCHSIVDLDADDLIARACNIYELFLKHGDKVPEDLKEYFSQP
;
A
#
# COMPACT_ATOMS: atom_id res chain seq x y z
N PHE A 1 -21.65 -3.13 1.70
CA PHE A 1 -20.56 -3.63 0.84
C PHE A 1 -20.67 -3.16 -0.62
N GLN A 2 -21.82 -3.27 -1.31
CA GLN A 2 -21.95 -2.79 -2.70
C GLN A 2 -21.66 -1.28 -2.86
N PHE A 3 -22.17 -0.43 -1.96
CA PHE A 3 -21.83 1.00 -1.92
C PHE A 3 -20.32 1.24 -1.78
N PHE A 4 -19.67 0.46 -0.91
CA PHE A 4 -18.23 0.54 -0.68
C PHE A 4 -17.43 0.17 -1.94
N LEU A 5 -17.80 -0.91 -2.62
CA LEU A 5 -17.18 -1.31 -3.88
C LEU A 5 -17.33 -0.24 -4.95
N GLN A 6 -18.52 0.34 -5.09
CA GLN A 6 -18.76 1.42 -6.06
C GLN A 6 -17.93 2.68 -5.73
N LYS A 7 -17.88 3.07 -4.45
CA LYS A 7 -17.13 4.26 -4.02
C LYS A 7 -15.62 4.10 -4.09
N THR A 8 -15.13 2.88 -3.92
CA THR A 8 -13.71 2.54 -4.09
C THR A 8 -13.39 2.06 -5.50
N GLU A 9 -14.26 2.31 -6.49
CA GLU A 9 -14.08 1.97 -7.91
C GLU A 9 -13.71 0.48 -8.14
N ASN A 10 -14.25 -0.41 -7.31
CA ASN A 10 -13.95 -1.84 -7.31
C ASN A 10 -12.47 -2.17 -7.06
N SER A 11 -11.75 -1.29 -6.36
CA SER A 11 -10.30 -1.40 -6.07
C SER A 11 -9.91 -2.74 -5.43
N CYS A 12 -10.76 -3.34 -4.60
CA CYS A 12 -10.50 -4.64 -3.97
C CYS A 12 -10.90 -5.87 -4.79
N ILE A 13 -11.43 -5.71 -6.02
CA ILE A 13 -11.81 -6.85 -6.87
C ILE A 13 -10.59 -7.33 -7.66
N ILE A 14 -10.26 -8.63 -7.55
CA ILE A 14 -9.02 -9.24 -8.09
C ILE A 14 -8.79 -8.88 -9.57
N ASN A 15 -9.77 -9.14 -10.42
CA ASN A 15 -9.66 -8.97 -11.87
C ASN A 15 -10.01 -7.55 -12.35
N VAL A 16 -10.10 -6.57 -11.44
CA VAL A 16 -10.47 -5.19 -11.77
C VAL A 16 -9.47 -4.22 -11.13
N GLY A 17 -9.45 -4.15 -9.81
CA GLY A 17 -8.68 -3.15 -9.07
C GLY A 17 -7.37 -3.66 -8.50
N VAL A 18 -7.33 -4.90 -8.00
CA VAL A 18 -6.18 -5.42 -7.24
C VAL A 18 -4.93 -5.49 -8.11
N GLN A 19 -5.04 -6.00 -9.33
CA GLN A 19 -3.90 -6.03 -10.26
C GLN A 19 -3.34 -4.63 -10.53
N LYS A 20 -4.22 -3.63 -10.73
CA LYS A 20 -3.80 -2.24 -10.92
C LYS A 20 -3.12 -1.68 -9.66
N ASN A 21 -3.67 -1.94 -8.47
CA ASN A 21 -3.07 -1.54 -7.20
C ASN A 21 -1.65 -2.12 -7.04
N LEU A 22 -1.43 -3.40 -7.37
CA LEU A 22 -0.13 -4.07 -7.26
C LEU A 22 0.90 -3.51 -8.25
N VAL A 23 0.46 -3.23 -9.50
CA VAL A 23 1.31 -2.58 -10.50
C VAL A 23 1.74 -1.19 -10.03
N ILE A 24 0.79 -0.39 -9.52
CA ILE A 24 1.10 0.95 -9.01
C ILE A 24 1.96 0.87 -7.74
N LEU A 25 1.72 -0.09 -6.85
CA LEU A 25 2.56 -0.31 -5.68
C LEU A 25 4.01 -0.58 -6.10
N LYS A 26 4.22 -1.44 -7.11
CA LYS A 26 5.57 -1.71 -7.64
C LYS A 26 6.22 -0.44 -8.19
N ALA A 27 5.49 0.35 -8.98
CA ALA A 27 5.98 1.61 -9.52
C ALA A 27 6.30 2.65 -8.43
N LEU A 28 5.45 2.72 -7.39
CA LEU A 28 5.65 3.60 -6.25
C LEU A 28 6.91 3.22 -5.45
N ILE A 29 7.14 1.93 -5.19
CA ILE A 29 8.37 1.44 -4.53
C ILE A 29 9.58 1.80 -5.38
N ALA A 30 9.55 1.52 -6.69
CA ALA A 30 10.66 1.84 -7.60
C ALA A 30 11.01 3.34 -7.63
N PHE A 31 10.00 4.20 -7.50
CA PHE A 31 10.17 5.64 -7.45
C PHE A 31 10.67 6.14 -6.09
N MET A 32 10.01 5.75 -5.00
CA MET A 32 10.29 6.27 -3.66
C MET A 32 11.54 5.65 -3.04
N ASP A 33 11.85 4.40 -3.40
CA ASP A 33 12.96 3.64 -2.85
C ASP A 33 13.55 2.64 -3.86
N PRO A 34 14.38 3.11 -4.80
CA PRO A 34 14.97 2.27 -5.83
C PRO A 34 15.83 1.11 -5.29
N ILE A 35 16.43 1.28 -4.10
CA ILE A 35 17.25 0.24 -3.48
C ILE A 35 16.36 -0.92 -3.04
N PHE A 36 15.28 -0.60 -2.32
CA PHE A 36 14.34 -1.62 -1.87
C PHE A 36 13.62 -2.28 -3.06
N ALA A 37 13.22 -1.51 -4.07
CA ALA A 37 12.64 -2.05 -5.29
C ALA A 37 13.54 -3.07 -5.97
N LYS A 38 14.82 -2.74 -6.17
CA LYS A 38 15.78 -3.65 -6.80
C LYS A 38 15.97 -4.93 -5.99
N HIS A 39 16.00 -4.84 -4.66
CA HIS A 39 16.07 -6.00 -3.81
C HIS A 39 14.82 -6.88 -3.97
N LEU A 40 13.61 -6.34 -3.85
CA LEU A 40 12.37 -7.10 -4.02
C LEU A 40 12.27 -7.78 -5.40
N GLU A 41 12.71 -7.11 -6.47
CA GLU A 41 12.74 -7.69 -7.82
C GLU A 41 13.72 -8.86 -7.94
N SER A 42 14.80 -8.87 -7.16
CA SER A 42 15.75 -9.98 -7.12
C SER A 42 15.23 -11.20 -6.37
N LYS A 43 14.22 -11.01 -5.51
CA LYS A 43 13.63 -12.06 -4.64
C LYS A 43 12.31 -12.62 -5.20
N GLY A 44 12.03 -12.49 -6.50
CA GLY A 44 10.87 -13.13 -7.12
C GLY A 44 9.61 -12.26 -7.20
N GLN A 45 8.44 -12.83 -6.88
CA GLN A 45 7.13 -12.19 -7.09
C GLN A 45 6.54 -11.57 -5.81
N VAL A 46 7.40 -11.12 -4.89
CA VAL A 46 7.03 -10.57 -3.58
C VAL A 46 5.85 -9.60 -3.66
N VAL A 47 5.96 -8.53 -4.46
CA VAL A 47 4.92 -7.49 -4.53
C VAL A 47 3.60 -8.07 -5.03
N SER A 48 3.62 -8.91 -6.06
CA SER A 48 2.42 -9.58 -6.61
C SER A 48 1.74 -10.48 -5.58
N SER A 49 2.51 -11.11 -4.70
CA SER A 49 2.04 -11.98 -3.63
C SER A 49 1.35 -11.22 -2.49
N LEU A 50 1.44 -9.88 -2.43
CA LEU A 50 0.74 -9.02 -1.46
C LEU A 50 -0.73 -8.73 -1.83
N PHE A 51 -1.27 -9.37 -2.87
CA PHE A 51 -2.68 -9.25 -3.25
C PHE A 51 -3.69 -9.41 -2.09
N PRO A 52 -3.47 -10.23 -1.03
CA PRO A 52 -4.44 -10.37 0.05
C PRO A 52 -4.70 -9.06 0.81
N TRP A 53 -3.71 -8.17 0.90
CA TRP A 53 -3.88 -6.85 1.53
C TRP A 53 -4.97 -6.04 0.81
N PHE A 54 -4.96 -6.06 -0.52
CA PHE A 54 -5.94 -5.35 -1.33
C PHE A 54 -7.29 -6.09 -1.41
N CYS A 55 -7.29 -7.42 -1.53
CA CYS A 55 -8.53 -8.20 -1.56
C CYS A 55 -9.36 -8.06 -0.29
N LEU A 56 -8.67 -8.04 0.86
CA LEU A 56 -9.29 -7.89 2.18
C LEU A 56 -9.31 -6.44 2.64
N PHE A 57 -8.86 -5.51 1.80
CA PHE A 57 -8.79 -4.09 2.08
C PHE A 57 -8.26 -3.77 3.48
N PHE A 58 -7.13 -4.41 3.80
CA PHE A 58 -6.36 -4.28 5.04
C PHE A 58 -7.07 -4.71 6.32
N GLN A 59 -8.24 -5.36 6.25
CA GLN A 59 -9.00 -5.75 7.45
C GLN A 59 -8.19 -6.57 8.48
N ARG A 60 -7.26 -7.41 8.02
CA ARG A 60 -6.51 -8.34 8.87
C ARG A 60 -5.30 -7.74 9.57
N VAL A 61 -4.95 -6.49 9.30
CA VAL A 61 -3.73 -5.86 9.85
C VAL A 61 -4.02 -5.08 11.13
N PHE A 62 -5.30 -4.83 11.43
CA PHE A 62 -5.72 -3.98 12.53
C PHE A 62 -6.11 -4.78 13.78
N LYS A 63 -5.88 -4.17 14.94
CA LYS A 63 -6.16 -4.76 16.26
C LYS A 63 -7.65 -4.88 16.55
N SER A 64 -8.45 -3.93 16.07
CA SER A 64 -9.88 -3.86 16.36
C SER A 64 -10.72 -3.61 15.11
N PHE A 65 -12.04 -3.85 15.23
CA PHE A 65 -12.98 -3.53 14.16
C PHE A 65 -13.18 -2.01 13.98
N GLU A 66 -12.96 -1.23 15.05
CA GLU A 66 -13.02 0.23 14.99
C GLU A 66 -11.90 0.79 14.13
N ASP A 67 -10.68 0.24 14.25
CA ASP A 67 -9.54 0.57 13.40
C ASP A 67 -9.83 0.30 11.91
N VAL A 68 -10.44 -0.84 11.61
CA VAL A 68 -10.86 -1.18 10.24
C VAL A 68 -11.80 -0.12 9.68
N TRP A 69 -12.82 0.26 10.46
CA TRP A 69 -13.77 1.30 10.05
C TRP A 69 -13.09 2.65 9.86
N ARG A 70 -12.23 3.04 10.79
CA ARG A 70 -11.49 4.30 10.73
C ARG A 70 -10.65 4.41 9.46
N MET A 71 -9.96 3.33 9.09
CA MET A 71 -9.21 3.26 7.83
C MET A 71 -10.14 3.32 6.61
N TRP A 72 -11.27 2.62 6.65
CA TRP A 72 -12.24 2.62 5.55
C TRP A 72 -12.93 3.96 5.33
N GLU A 73 -13.13 4.76 6.37
CA GLU A 73 -13.60 6.16 6.24
C GLU A 73 -12.63 6.99 5.39
N VAL A 74 -11.32 6.85 5.62
CA VAL A 74 -10.28 7.52 4.80
C VAL A 74 -10.39 7.08 3.34
N PHE A 75 -10.51 5.77 3.10
CA PHE A 75 -10.66 5.26 1.74
C PHE A 75 -11.93 5.73 1.04
N LEU A 76 -13.05 5.82 1.76
CA LEU A 76 -14.34 6.28 1.23
C LEU A 76 -14.37 7.78 0.96
N THR A 77 -13.68 8.57 1.79
CA THR A 77 -13.58 10.02 1.58
C THR A 77 -12.62 10.38 0.45
N GLY A 78 -11.70 9.48 0.07
CA GLY A 78 -10.71 9.75 -0.97
C GLY A 78 -9.71 10.84 -0.59
N HIS A 79 -9.55 11.10 0.71
CA HIS A 79 -8.57 12.05 1.24
C HIS A 79 -7.47 11.26 1.96
N PRO A 80 -6.19 11.66 1.88
CA PRO A 80 -5.69 12.86 1.19
C PRO A 80 -5.65 12.73 -0.34
N CYS A 81 -5.84 11.52 -0.88
CA CYS A 81 -5.76 11.27 -2.31
C CYS A 81 -6.64 10.10 -2.78
N LYS A 82 -6.87 10.00 -4.09
CA LYS A 82 -7.47 8.77 -4.65
C LYS A 82 -6.55 7.59 -4.43
N ASN A 83 -7.14 6.41 -4.33
CA ASN A 83 -6.40 5.15 -4.21
C ASN A 83 -5.38 5.11 -3.07
N PHE A 84 -5.65 5.82 -1.97
CA PHE A 84 -4.77 5.92 -0.81
C PHE A 84 -4.37 4.55 -0.23
N GLN A 85 -5.16 3.49 -0.49
CA GLN A 85 -4.82 2.12 -0.12
C GLN A 85 -3.45 1.65 -0.65
N VAL A 86 -2.95 2.20 -1.76
CA VAL A 86 -1.59 1.86 -2.26
C VAL A 86 -0.50 2.55 -1.44
N ILE A 87 -0.75 3.79 -0.98
CA ILE A 87 0.14 4.47 -0.03
C ILE A 87 0.17 3.72 1.31
N ILE A 88 -0.98 3.20 1.77
CA ILE A 88 -1.05 2.33 2.95
C ILE A 88 -0.17 1.08 2.79
N ALA A 89 -0.30 0.37 1.67
CA ALA A 89 0.54 -0.81 1.40
C ALA A 89 2.04 -0.47 1.39
N TYR A 90 2.42 0.63 0.73
CA TYR A 90 3.82 1.08 0.75
C TYR A 90 4.30 1.43 2.17
N THR A 91 3.45 2.11 2.97
CA THR A 91 3.75 2.45 4.36
C THR A 91 4.00 1.22 5.20
N MET A 92 3.18 0.17 5.06
CA MET A 92 3.38 -1.10 5.75
C MET A 92 4.69 -1.79 5.32
N LEU A 93 5.03 -1.78 4.03
CA LEU A 93 6.30 -2.32 3.55
C LEU A 93 7.50 -1.59 4.16
N GLN A 94 7.42 -0.27 4.35
CA GLN A 94 8.47 0.50 5.01
C GLN A 94 8.71 0.07 6.48
N MET A 95 7.71 -0.52 7.15
CA MET A 95 7.86 -1.01 8.53
C MET A 95 8.80 -2.22 8.63
N VAL A 96 8.88 -3.02 7.57
CA VAL A 96 9.67 -4.27 7.53
C VAL A 96 10.90 -4.17 6.63
N ARG A 97 10.97 -3.11 5.82
CA ARG A 97 12.04 -2.82 4.86
C ARG A 97 13.45 -2.98 5.42
N ASP A 98 13.75 -2.36 6.56
CA ASP A 98 15.11 -2.36 7.11
C ASP A 98 15.55 -3.73 7.61
N GLN A 99 14.61 -4.59 8.02
CA GLN A 99 14.89 -5.97 8.35
C GLN A 99 15.13 -6.78 7.06
N ILE A 100 14.23 -6.67 6.09
CA ILE A 100 14.34 -7.35 4.79
C ILE A 100 15.70 -7.10 4.14
N LEU A 101 16.12 -5.83 4.05
CA LEU A 101 17.38 -5.47 3.41
C LEU A 101 18.61 -5.89 4.20
N ARG A 102 18.56 -5.81 5.53
CA ARG A 102 19.70 -6.13 6.39
C ARG A 102 19.97 -7.62 6.47
N GLU A 103 18.90 -8.42 6.50
CA GLU A 103 18.96 -9.88 6.58
C GLU A 103 19.02 -10.54 5.20
N ASP A 104 18.91 -9.75 4.12
CA ASP A 104 18.89 -10.20 2.72
C ASP A 104 17.84 -11.31 2.48
N LEU A 105 16.64 -11.11 3.05
CA LEU A 105 15.59 -12.14 3.11
C LEU A 105 15.17 -12.64 1.73
N GLU A 106 14.83 -13.93 1.66
CA GLU A 106 14.27 -14.56 0.46
C GLU A 106 12.75 -14.39 0.37
N GLU A 107 12.15 -14.71 -0.78
CA GLU A 107 10.72 -14.46 -1.06
C GLU A 107 9.80 -14.92 0.08
N GLU A 108 9.97 -16.18 0.52
CA GLU A 108 9.12 -16.79 1.55
C GLU A 108 9.24 -16.06 2.89
N ASP A 109 10.45 -15.68 3.29
CA ASP A 109 10.71 -14.96 4.54
C ASP A 109 10.15 -13.54 4.50
N ILE A 110 10.27 -12.85 3.36
CA ILE A 110 9.66 -11.53 3.16
C ILE A 110 8.14 -11.63 3.29
N LEU A 111 7.52 -12.63 2.68
CA LEU A 111 6.06 -12.80 2.77
C LEU A 111 5.62 -13.16 4.19
N MET A 112 6.37 -14.01 4.90
CA MET A 112 6.12 -14.29 6.32
C MET A 112 6.18 -13.01 7.16
N LEU A 113 7.18 -12.17 6.94
CA LEU A 113 7.35 -10.90 7.64
C LEU A 113 6.26 -9.88 7.28
N CYS A 114 5.82 -9.83 6.02
CA CYS A 114 4.69 -9.00 5.62
C CYS A 114 3.37 -9.48 6.24
N HIS A 115 3.16 -10.79 6.37
CA HIS A 115 1.97 -11.38 6.97
C HIS A 115 1.93 -11.26 8.50
N SER A 116 3.08 -11.06 9.14
CA SER A 116 3.15 -10.81 10.59
C SER A 116 2.84 -9.36 10.97
N ILE A 117 2.64 -8.47 9.99
CA ILE A 117 2.17 -7.11 10.22
C ILE A 117 0.69 -7.16 10.64
N VAL A 118 0.46 -7.14 11.95
CA VAL A 118 -0.86 -7.17 12.60
C VAL A 118 -0.90 -6.19 13.77
N ASP A 119 -2.04 -6.10 14.44
CA ASP A 119 -2.26 -5.28 15.64
C ASP A 119 -1.93 -3.79 15.44
N LEU A 120 -2.07 -3.29 14.21
CA LEU A 120 -1.88 -1.88 13.90
C LEU A 120 -3.03 -1.03 14.46
N ASP A 121 -2.68 0.18 14.89
CA ASP A 121 -3.61 1.28 15.15
C ASP A 121 -3.87 2.06 13.87
N ALA A 122 -5.14 2.33 13.56
CA ALA A 122 -5.50 2.95 12.30
C ALA A 122 -5.03 4.40 12.17
N ASP A 123 -5.22 5.24 13.20
CA ASP A 123 -4.85 6.66 13.13
C ASP A 123 -3.33 6.82 12.99
N ASP A 124 -2.58 5.97 13.67
CA ASP A 124 -1.13 5.91 13.63
C ASP A 124 -0.61 5.51 12.23
N LEU A 125 -1.24 4.51 11.60
CA LEU A 125 -0.92 4.10 10.23
C LEU A 125 -1.32 5.16 9.20
N ILE A 126 -2.50 5.78 9.35
CA ILE A 126 -2.98 6.87 8.49
C ILE A 126 -2.00 8.05 8.57
N ALA A 127 -1.58 8.45 9.77
CA ALA A 127 -0.64 9.55 9.96
C ALA A 127 0.71 9.28 9.26
N ARG A 128 1.27 8.07 9.42
CA ARG A 128 2.49 7.65 8.72
C ARG A 128 2.32 7.68 7.19
N ALA A 129 1.19 7.20 6.70
CA ALA A 129 0.88 7.20 5.27
C ALA A 129 0.68 8.61 4.70
N CYS A 130 0.07 9.52 5.44
CA CYS A 130 -0.03 10.94 5.07
C CYS A 130 1.35 11.57 4.92
N ASN A 131 2.28 11.32 5.86
CA ASN A 131 3.65 11.82 5.75
C ASN A 131 4.38 11.27 4.51
N ILE A 132 4.17 9.99 4.19
CA ILE A 132 4.70 9.38 2.96
C ILE A 132 4.10 10.04 1.71
N TYR A 133 2.79 10.29 1.70
CA TYR A 133 2.14 10.96 0.59
C TYR A 133 2.63 12.40 0.41
N GLU A 134 2.83 13.15 1.50
CA GLU A 134 3.46 14.47 1.44
C GLU A 134 4.89 14.42 0.89
N LEU A 135 5.69 13.42 1.30
CA LEU A 135 7.02 13.20 0.75
C LEU A 135 6.96 12.90 -0.75
N PHE A 136 6.04 12.06 -1.18
CA PHE A 136 5.78 11.77 -2.59
C PHE A 136 5.47 13.07 -3.36
N LEU A 137 4.55 13.90 -2.86
CA LEU A 137 4.20 15.19 -3.48
C LEU A 137 5.37 16.17 -3.57
N LYS A 138 6.28 16.17 -2.58
CA LYS A 138 7.49 17.02 -2.60
C LYS A 138 8.43 16.73 -3.76
N HIS A 139 8.33 15.57 -4.41
CA HIS A 139 9.10 15.29 -5.61
C HIS A 139 8.60 16.06 -6.85
N GLY A 140 7.38 16.63 -6.81
CA GLY A 140 6.84 17.53 -7.82
C GLY A 140 6.89 16.94 -9.22
N ASP A 141 7.56 17.65 -10.13
CA ASP A 141 7.65 17.26 -11.55
C ASP A 141 8.41 15.95 -11.79
N LYS A 142 9.19 15.48 -10.82
CA LYS A 142 9.93 14.21 -10.93
C LYS A 142 9.03 12.98 -10.79
N VAL A 143 7.83 13.15 -10.24
CA VAL A 143 6.88 12.04 -10.08
C VAL A 143 6.45 11.57 -11.47
N PRO A 144 6.52 10.27 -11.77
CA PRO A 144 5.97 9.69 -12.99
C PRO A 144 4.48 10.03 -13.20
N GLU A 145 4.08 10.33 -14.44
CA GLU A 145 2.71 10.76 -14.76
C GLU A 145 1.64 9.71 -14.42
N ASP A 146 1.96 8.43 -14.57
CA ASP A 146 1.08 7.33 -14.18
C ASP A 146 0.79 7.31 -12.67
N LEU A 147 1.80 7.60 -11.84
CA LEU A 147 1.61 7.75 -10.40
C LEU A 147 0.81 9.02 -10.06
N LYS A 148 1.10 10.15 -10.73
CA LYS A 148 0.34 11.40 -10.53
C LYS A 148 -1.13 11.19 -10.85
N GLU A 149 -1.45 10.63 -12.01
CA GLU A 149 -2.83 10.37 -12.44
C GLU A 149 -3.53 9.43 -11.45
N TYR A 150 -2.84 8.37 -11.01
CA TYR A 150 -3.44 7.37 -10.13
C TYR A 150 -3.81 7.90 -8.73
N PHE A 151 -3.02 8.82 -8.20
CA PHE A 151 -3.24 9.45 -6.89
C PHE A 151 -3.94 10.81 -6.96
N SER A 152 -4.11 11.40 -8.14
CA SER A 152 -4.74 12.71 -8.29
C SER A 152 -6.13 12.73 -7.65
N GLN A 153 -6.43 13.80 -6.90
CA GLN A 153 -7.74 13.99 -6.28
C GLN A 153 -8.83 14.05 -7.37
N PRO A 154 -10.09 13.65 -7.07
CA PRO A 154 -11.20 13.88 -7.98
C PRO A 154 -11.43 15.37 -8.26
#